data_AF-A0A0K0EWE0-F1
#
_entry.id   AF-A0A0K0EWE0-F1
#
_cell.length_a   1.000
_cell.length_b   1.000
_cell.length_c   1.000
_cell.angle_alpha   90.00
_cell.angle_beta   90.00
_cell.angle_gamma   90.00
#
_symmetry.space_group_name_H-M   'P 1'
#
loop_
_entity.id
_entity.type
_entity.pdbx_description
1 polymer ?
#
loop_
_entity_poly.entity_id
_entity_poly.type
_entity_poly.pdbx_seq_one_letter_code
_entity_poly.pdbx_strand_id
1 'polypeptide(L)'
;MDLDLLSLPPEILAKIFSYIPWNQLINIKLSAKKFKYVTEKYLNDMQKPKLYLIVFENESTHDDGIDRIRIIYGIIIIDEDGLEENISSEKEFFLLPSELDDLHGFLQKVDLTSLRHVGISLDNHTEVMAIFSGYFHNRSTINSICVTAKNSQEDLGNTLLFLQKIQNVVDLALQLHLPCLNVSKDFVIPVRNSLVSILIRERENTAFINSKMIKYIVENNPLLNIYFLSLNNFETYKMVIETIVKRELSRRKNNCFHRDISIGYDISRREALSQLLGYFYSEEFPYNNGIIQDECILYYGNLKCSVCGGFDSIEISKYRLY
;
A
#
# COMPACT_ATOMS: atom_id res chain seq x y z
N MET A 1 2.56 -39.72 40.13
CA MET A 1 3.37 -38.59 40.60
C MET A 1 2.89 -37.43 39.77
N ASP A 2 2.04 -36.58 40.36
CA ASP A 2 1.40 -35.48 39.63
C ASP A 2 2.44 -34.39 39.44
N LEU A 3 2.76 -34.09 38.18
CA LEU A 3 3.67 -33.00 37.84
C LEU A 3 2.94 -31.68 38.10
N ASP A 4 3.33 -30.97 39.15
CA ASP A 4 2.83 -29.61 39.38
C ASP A 4 3.53 -28.64 38.42
N LEU A 5 2.82 -28.25 37.36
CA LEU A 5 3.27 -27.24 36.39
C LEU A 5 3.67 -25.91 37.06
N LEU A 6 3.05 -25.53 38.18
CA LEU A 6 3.39 -24.28 38.87
C LEU A 6 4.76 -24.35 39.55
N SER A 7 5.32 -25.53 39.77
CA SER A 7 6.66 -25.72 40.32
C SER A 7 7.79 -25.44 39.31
N LEU A 8 7.49 -25.45 38.00
CA LEU A 8 8.50 -25.31 36.96
C LEU A 8 9.09 -23.88 36.90
N PRO A 9 10.37 -23.72 36.52
CA PRO A 9 10.96 -22.39 36.27
C PRO A 9 10.24 -21.63 35.14
N PRO A 10 10.17 -20.28 35.20
CA PRO A 10 9.53 -19.46 34.17
C PRO A 10 10.02 -19.74 32.74
N GLU A 11 11.31 -20.01 32.55
CA GLU A 11 11.93 -20.29 31.26
C GLU A 11 11.44 -21.62 30.67
N ILE A 12 11.25 -22.63 31.53
CA ILE A 12 10.70 -23.92 31.13
C ILE A 12 9.22 -23.77 30.76
N LEU A 13 8.45 -23.01 31.55
CA LEU A 13 7.07 -22.69 31.22
C LEU A 13 6.95 -21.90 29.92
N ALA A 14 7.84 -20.94 29.66
CA ALA A 14 7.86 -20.19 28.42
C ALA A 14 8.06 -21.11 27.20
N LYS A 15 9.01 -22.05 27.30
CA LYS A 15 9.25 -23.05 26.26
C LYS A 15 8.09 -24.03 26.09
N ILE A 16 7.34 -24.35 27.14
CA ILE A 16 6.12 -25.17 27.01
C ILE A 16 5.03 -24.35 26.30
N PHE A 17 4.81 -23.11 26.74
CA PHE A 17 3.75 -22.25 26.22
C PHE A 17 4.02 -21.77 24.78
N SER A 18 5.27 -21.73 24.32
CA SER A 18 5.60 -21.41 22.92
C SER A 18 5.02 -22.42 21.91
N TYR A 19 4.66 -23.63 22.34
CA TYR A 19 3.99 -24.63 21.49
C TYR A 19 2.46 -24.49 21.50
N ILE A 20 1.90 -23.65 22.36
CA ILE A 20 0.45 -23.47 22.47
C ILE A 20 -0.01 -22.47 21.39
N PRO A 21 -1.05 -22.80 20.61
CA PRO A 21 -1.65 -21.89 19.64
C PRO A 21 -2.06 -20.56 20.28
N TRP A 22 -1.85 -19.46 19.56
CA TRP A 22 -2.06 -18.10 20.08
C TRP A 22 -3.49 -17.87 20.61
N ASN A 23 -4.50 -18.51 19.99
CA ASN A 23 -5.91 -18.41 20.37
C ASN A 23 -6.22 -19.14 21.68
N GLN A 24 -5.40 -20.11 22.09
CA GLN A 24 -5.52 -20.84 23.35
C GLN A 24 -4.71 -20.22 24.50
N LEU A 25 -3.71 -19.38 24.18
CA LEU A 25 -2.88 -18.71 25.19
C LEU A 25 -3.68 -17.84 26.16
N ILE A 26 -4.86 -17.35 25.77
CA ILE A 26 -5.75 -16.61 26.67
C ILE A 26 -6.21 -17.45 27.85
N ASN A 27 -6.50 -18.74 27.63
CA ASN A 27 -6.93 -19.65 28.71
C ASN A 27 -5.78 -19.89 29.69
N ILE A 28 -4.56 -20.01 29.19
CA ILE A 28 -3.34 -20.12 30.02
C ILE A 28 -3.15 -18.89 30.90
N LYS A 29 -3.34 -17.68 30.34
CA LYS A 29 -3.26 -16.42 31.08
C LYS A 29 -4.28 -16.33 32.21
N LEU A 30 -5.50 -16.79 31.98
CA LEU A 30 -6.59 -16.74 32.95
C LEU A 30 -6.46 -17.81 34.04
N SER A 31 -5.67 -18.86 33.81
CA SER A 31 -5.56 -20.00 34.73
C SER A 31 -4.75 -19.69 36.00
N ALA A 32 -3.66 -18.91 35.91
CA ALA A 32 -2.82 -18.59 37.08
C ALA A 32 -1.99 -17.31 36.90
N LYS A 33 -1.73 -16.59 38.01
CA LYS A 33 -0.88 -15.39 38.01
C LYS A 33 0.53 -15.63 37.46
N LYS A 34 1.14 -16.77 37.81
CA LYS A 34 2.47 -17.16 37.31
C LYS A 34 2.46 -17.37 35.79
N PHE A 35 1.41 -17.99 35.26
CA PHE A 35 1.27 -18.20 33.82
C PHE A 35 1.07 -16.89 33.08
N LYS A 36 0.23 -16.00 33.60
CA LYS A 36 0.10 -14.63 33.07
C LYS A 36 1.47 -13.94 32.99
N TYR A 37 2.23 -13.92 34.09
CA TYR A 37 3.58 -13.34 34.12
C TYR A 37 4.51 -13.96 33.06
N VAL A 38 4.53 -15.29 32.92
CA VAL A 38 5.37 -15.96 31.93
C VAL A 38 4.96 -15.55 30.50
N THR A 39 3.67 -15.60 30.18
CA THR A 39 3.21 -15.24 28.82
C THR A 39 3.42 -13.77 28.47
N GLU A 40 3.43 -12.86 29.45
CA GLU A 40 3.70 -11.44 29.24
C GLU A 40 5.20 -11.15 29.14
N LYS A 41 6.01 -11.74 30.03
CA LYS A 41 7.47 -11.54 30.04
C LYS A 41 8.18 -12.16 28.84
N TYR A 42 7.74 -13.34 28.40
CA TYR A 42 8.34 -14.08 27.29
C TYR A 42 7.48 -13.99 26.02
N LEU A 43 6.79 -12.85 25.81
CA LEU A 43 5.87 -12.65 24.68
C LEU A 43 6.52 -12.91 23.31
N ASN A 44 7.81 -12.63 23.16
CA ASN A 44 8.55 -12.85 21.92
C ASN A 44 8.73 -14.33 21.58
N ASP A 45 8.68 -15.21 22.58
CA ASP A 45 8.78 -16.66 22.40
C ASP A 45 7.42 -17.32 22.14
N MET A 46 6.32 -16.58 22.34
CA MET A 46 4.96 -17.08 22.17
C MET A 46 4.52 -17.03 20.70
N GLN A 47 3.60 -17.92 20.32
CA GLN A 47 2.91 -17.79 19.04
C GLN A 47 2.06 -16.52 19.04
N LYS A 48 2.08 -15.79 17.92
CA LYS A 48 1.34 -14.55 17.71
C LYS A 48 0.29 -14.73 16.62
N PRO A 49 -0.88 -14.08 16.71
CA PRO A 49 -1.82 -14.02 15.61
C PRO A 49 -1.17 -13.32 14.40
N LYS A 50 -1.36 -13.90 13.22
CA LYS A 50 -0.86 -13.35 11.96
C LYS A 50 -1.86 -12.36 11.40
N LEU A 51 -1.46 -11.09 11.23
CA LEU A 51 -2.31 -10.10 10.60
C LEU A 51 -2.37 -10.32 9.10
N TYR A 52 -3.58 -10.23 8.56
CA TYR A 52 -3.88 -10.21 7.14
C TYR A 52 -4.10 -8.78 6.62
N LEU A 53 -4.78 -7.97 7.44
CA LEU A 53 -5.19 -6.59 7.15
C LEU A 53 -4.84 -5.71 8.35
N ILE A 54 -4.36 -4.51 8.08
CA ILE A 54 -4.31 -3.42 9.06
C ILE A 54 -4.65 -2.08 8.38
N VAL A 55 -5.51 -1.30 9.01
CA VAL A 55 -5.93 0.02 8.53
C VAL A 55 -5.85 1.02 9.68
N PHE A 56 -5.25 2.18 9.40
CA PHE A 56 -5.16 3.32 10.32
C PHE A 56 -5.93 4.50 9.75
N GLU A 57 -6.92 5.00 10.47
CA GLU A 57 -7.80 6.08 10.03
C GLU A 57 -7.99 7.13 11.12
N ASN A 58 -8.20 8.40 10.74
CA ASN A 58 -8.74 9.36 11.71
C ASN A 58 -10.20 9.02 11.98
N GLU A 59 -10.59 9.06 13.25
CA GLU A 59 -11.97 8.86 13.65
C GLU A 59 -12.71 10.19 13.68
N SER A 60 -13.77 10.32 12.88
CA SER A 60 -14.55 11.55 12.75
C SER A 60 -16.02 11.40 13.13
N THR A 61 -16.44 10.24 13.66
CA THR A 61 -17.86 9.94 13.93
C THR A 61 -18.32 10.34 15.34
N HIS A 62 -17.41 10.76 16.22
CA HIS A 62 -17.75 11.21 17.56
C HIS A 62 -17.91 12.74 17.59
N ASP A 63 -19.13 13.21 17.86
CA ASP A 63 -19.50 14.62 18.00
C ASP A 63 -18.90 15.30 19.27
N ASP A 64 -17.99 14.63 19.97
CA ASP A 64 -17.35 15.16 21.18
C ASP A 64 -16.12 16.04 20.88
N GLY A 65 -15.71 16.12 19.62
CA GLY A 65 -14.56 16.90 19.18
C GLY A 65 -13.22 16.32 19.65
N ILE A 66 -13.19 15.08 20.16
CA ILE A 66 -11.97 14.42 20.58
C ILE A 66 -11.40 13.65 19.38
N ASP A 67 -10.23 14.09 18.94
CA ASP A 67 -9.47 13.44 17.88
C ASP A 67 -9.00 12.05 18.35
N ARG A 68 -9.29 11.03 17.54
CA ARG A 68 -8.99 9.63 17.83
C ARG A 68 -8.43 8.95 16.59
N ILE A 69 -7.57 7.98 16.82
CA ILE A 69 -7.02 7.12 15.78
C ILE A 69 -7.79 5.81 15.82
N ARG A 70 -8.49 5.50 14.73
CA ARG A 70 -9.17 4.21 14.53
C ARG A 70 -8.19 3.22 13.92
N ILE A 71 -8.10 2.04 14.52
CA ILE A 71 -7.26 0.94 14.03
C ILE A 71 -8.16 -0.25 13.74
N ILE A 72 -8.22 -0.64 12.48
CA ILE A 72 -8.98 -1.82 12.00
C ILE A 72 -7.99 -2.90 11.62
N TYR A 73 -8.25 -4.15 12.00
CA TYR A 73 -7.37 -5.27 11.66
C TYR A 73 -8.13 -6.57 11.44
N GLY A 74 -7.54 -7.44 10.60
CA GLY A 74 -8.01 -8.81 10.35
C GLY A 74 -6.89 -9.80 10.60
N ILE A 75 -7.22 -10.96 11.18
CA ILE A 75 -6.28 -12.04 11.51
C ILE A 75 -6.55 -13.25 10.62
N ILE A 76 -5.50 -13.95 10.21
CA ILE A 76 -5.61 -15.27 9.56
C ILE A 76 -5.99 -16.31 10.62
N ILE A 77 -7.10 -16.99 10.39
CA ILE A 77 -7.54 -18.16 11.14
C ILE A 77 -7.23 -19.38 10.29
N ILE A 78 -6.47 -20.30 10.86
CA ILE A 78 -6.17 -21.58 10.24
C ILE A 78 -7.10 -22.60 10.91
N ASP A 79 -7.89 -23.31 10.10
CA ASP A 79 -8.78 -24.35 10.61
C ASP A 79 -7.98 -25.52 11.23
N GLU A 80 -8.64 -26.36 12.03
CA GLU A 80 -8.00 -27.47 12.75
C GLU A 80 -7.21 -28.42 11.82
N ASP A 81 -7.65 -28.55 10.56
CA ASP A 81 -7.00 -29.38 9.54
C ASP A 81 -5.83 -28.69 8.83
N GLY A 82 -5.63 -27.38 9.03
CA GLY A 82 -4.50 -26.62 8.48
C GLY A 82 -4.57 -26.31 6.97
N LEU A 83 -5.69 -26.64 6.32
CA LEU A 83 -5.81 -26.61 4.85
C LEU A 83 -6.49 -25.35 4.30
N GLU A 84 -7.38 -24.72 5.07
CA GLU A 84 -8.10 -23.52 4.66
C GLU A 84 -7.65 -22.31 5.47
N GLU A 85 -7.24 -21.25 4.75
CA GLU A 85 -6.99 -19.93 5.32
C GLU A 85 -8.32 -19.17 5.37
N ASN A 86 -8.90 -19.08 6.56
CA ASN A 86 -10.05 -18.24 6.83
C ASN A 86 -9.58 -16.86 7.34
N ILE A 87 -10.32 -15.80 7.02
CA ILE A 87 -10.04 -14.46 7.54
C ILE A 87 -11.04 -14.20 8.67
N SER A 88 -10.55 -13.78 9.83
CA SER A 88 -11.43 -13.38 10.93
C SER A 88 -12.34 -12.23 10.51
N SER A 89 -13.48 -12.08 11.19
CA SER A 89 -14.18 -10.79 11.16
C SER A 89 -13.21 -9.67 11.51
N GLU A 90 -13.34 -8.53 10.83
CA GLU A 90 -12.57 -7.33 11.15
C GLU A 90 -12.85 -6.92 12.59
N LYS A 91 -11.79 -6.49 13.27
CA LYS A 91 -11.83 -5.97 14.63
C LYS A 91 -11.30 -4.55 14.61
N GLU A 92 -11.78 -3.76 15.53
CA GLU A 92 -11.33 -2.38 15.67
C GLU A 92 -11.12 -1.98 17.11
N PHE A 93 -10.27 -0.98 17.29
CA PHE A 93 -10.15 -0.23 18.53
C PHE A 93 -9.70 1.20 18.22
N PHE A 94 -9.84 2.06 19.22
CA PHE A 94 -9.53 3.48 19.11
C PHE A 94 -8.44 3.82 20.10
N LEU A 95 -7.55 4.73 19.69
CA LEU A 95 -6.52 5.30 20.54
C LEU A 95 -6.65 6.82 20.56
N LEU A 96 -6.44 7.40 21.73
CA LEU A 96 -6.11 8.82 21.83
C LEU A 96 -4.66 9.05 21.39
N PRO A 97 -4.30 10.27 20.92
CA PRO A 97 -2.90 10.60 20.61
C PRO A 97 -1.94 10.40 21.80
N SER A 98 -2.45 10.49 23.04
CA SER A 98 -1.66 10.21 24.25
C SER A 98 -1.41 8.72 24.52
N GLU A 99 -2.07 7.82 23.77
CA GLU A 99 -2.07 6.37 23.97
C GLU A 99 -1.27 5.65 22.88
N LEU A 100 -0.38 6.35 22.16
CA LEU A 100 0.45 5.74 21.11
C LEU A 100 1.37 4.61 21.61
N ASP A 101 1.69 4.57 22.90
CA ASP A 101 2.40 3.43 23.51
C ASP A 101 1.57 2.13 23.46
N ASP A 102 0.23 2.22 23.47
CA ASP A 102 -0.63 1.05 23.32
C ASP A 102 -0.58 0.50 21.89
N LEU A 103 -0.33 1.34 20.88
CA LEU A 103 -0.05 0.89 19.52
C LEU A 103 1.24 0.07 19.46
N HIS A 104 2.29 0.49 20.15
CA HIS A 104 3.51 -0.33 20.30
C HIS A 104 3.20 -1.67 20.97
N GLY A 105 2.46 -1.64 22.08
CA GLY A 105 2.04 -2.85 22.79
C GLY A 105 1.20 -3.79 21.92
N PHE A 106 0.36 -3.26 21.04
CA PHE A 106 -0.42 -4.02 20.07
C PHE A 106 0.48 -4.65 18.99
N LEU A 107 1.34 -3.86 18.33
CA LEU A 107 2.21 -4.32 17.26
C LEU A 107 3.22 -5.38 17.73
N GLN A 108 3.64 -5.34 19.00
CA GLN A 108 4.47 -6.38 19.60
C GLN A 108 3.75 -7.73 19.78
N LYS A 109 2.42 -7.73 19.90
CA LYS A 109 1.61 -8.93 20.15
C LYS A 109 1.15 -9.64 18.87
N VAL A 110 1.41 -9.06 17.70
CA VAL A 110 0.99 -9.61 16.41
C VAL A 110 2.19 -9.99 15.54
N ASP A 111 1.95 -10.85 14.55
CA ASP A 111 2.90 -11.21 13.52
C ASP A 111 2.47 -10.59 12.17
N LEU A 112 3.35 -9.80 11.56
CA LEU A 112 3.11 -9.10 10.30
C LEU A 112 3.60 -9.88 9.06
N THR A 113 4.14 -11.09 9.22
CA THR A 113 4.75 -11.87 8.11
C THR A 113 3.76 -12.24 7.01
N SER A 114 2.47 -12.37 7.36
CA SER A 114 1.38 -12.68 6.42
C SER A 114 0.53 -11.46 6.03
N LEU A 115 0.99 -10.25 6.33
CA LEU A 115 0.24 -9.03 6.03
C LEU A 115 0.05 -8.86 4.51
N ARG A 116 -1.20 -8.74 4.06
CA ARG A 116 -1.57 -8.60 2.65
C ARG A 116 -2.13 -7.23 2.29
N HIS A 117 -2.74 -6.54 3.25
CA HIS A 117 -3.40 -5.26 3.01
C HIS A 117 -3.02 -4.25 4.09
N VAL A 118 -2.63 -3.06 3.64
CA VAL A 118 -2.29 -1.93 4.51
C VAL A 118 -3.05 -0.70 4.04
N GLY A 119 -3.87 -0.14 4.92
CA GLY A 119 -4.51 1.16 4.72
C GLY A 119 -3.96 2.18 5.71
N ILE A 120 -3.61 3.37 5.23
CA ILE A 120 -3.28 4.51 6.08
C ILE A 120 -4.02 5.71 5.53
N SER A 121 -4.90 6.31 6.33
CA SER A 121 -5.60 7.54 6.01
C SER A 121 -5.62 8.43 7.25
N LEU A 122 -4.48 9.07 7.50
CA LEU A 122 -4.24 9.90 8.67
C LEU A 122 -3.95 11.33 8.20
N ASP A 123 -4.52 12.30 8.90
CA ASP A 123 -4.37 13.71 8.56
C ASP A 123 -3.31 14.32 9.48
N ASN A 124 -3.47 14.19 10.81
CA ASN A 124 -2.59 14.82 11.79
C ASN A 124 -1.75 13.85 12.64
N HIS A 125 -1.98 12.54 12.53
CA HIS A 125 -1.34 11.52 13.39
C HIS A 125 -0.23 10.74 12.67
N THR A 126 0.69 11.45 12.02
CA THR A 126 1.72 10.80 11.20
C THR A 126 2.71 9.95 12.03
N GLU A 127 2.79 10.17 13.34
CA GLU A 127 3.56 9.39 14.29
C GLU A 127 3.15 7.91 14.27
N VAL A 128 1.87 7.62 14.00
CA VAL A 128 1.38 6.25 13.79
C VAL A 128 2.11 5.59 12.61
N MET A 129 2.38 6.34 11.53
CA MET A 129 3.15 5.83 10.39
C MET A 129 4.59 5.55 10.79
N ALA A 130 5.21 6.40 11.61
CA ALA A 130 6.57 6.19 12.10
C ALA A 130 6.66 4.94 12.99
N ILE A 131 5.73 4.80 13.93
CA ILE A 131 5.60 3.62 14.79
C ILE A 131 5.43 2.37 13.93
N PHE A 132 4.44 2.35 13.04
CA PHE A 132 4.18 1.20 12.19
C PHE A 132 5.36 0.86 11.27
N SER A 133 6.02 1.86 10.68
CA SER A 133 7.23 1.72 9.86
C SER A 133 8.37 1.01 10.62
N GLY A 134 8.45 1.19 11.94
CA GLY A 134 9.40 0.50 12.82
C GLY A 134 9.16 -1.02 12.92
N TYR A 135 7.93 -1.49 12.75
CA TYR A 135 7.56 -2.91 12.77
C TYR A 135 7.40 -3.49 11.37
N PHE A 136 7.19 -2.64 10.38
CA PHE A 136 6.97 -3.01 8.99
C PHE A 136 8.27 -3.43 8.31
N HIS A 137 8.59 -4.71 8.44
CA HIS A 137 9.77 -5.36 7.84
C HIS A 137 9.35 -6.43 6.84
N ASN A 138 8.37 -6.11 5.99
CA ASN A 138 7.77 -7.15 5.18
C ASN A 138 8.70 -7.61 4.06
N ARG A 139 9.08 -8.89 4.13
CA ARG A 139 9.82 -9.59 3.08
C ARG A 139 8.87 -10.21 2.05
N SER A 140 7.63 -10.47 2.44
CA SER A 140 6.61 -11.02 1.56
C SER A 140 5.98 -9.92 0.69
N THR A 141 5.36 -10.35 -0.40
CA THR A 141 4.62 -9.44 -1.28
C THR A 141 3.28 -9.10 -0.63
N ILE A 142 3.05 -7.81 -0.47
CA ILE A 142 1.78 -7.22 -0.02
C ILE A 142 0.88 -7.06 -1.24
N ASN A 143 -0.39 -7.43 -1.10
CA ASN A 143 -1.33 -7.31 -2.21
C ASN A 143 -1.66 -5.84 -2.44
N SER A 144 -2.08 -5.12 -1.39
CA SER A 144 -2.46 -3.71 -1.53
C SER A 144 -1.90 -2.84 -0.42
N ILE A 145 -1.38 -1.68 -0.80
CA ILE A 145 -1.09 -0.57 0.12
C ILE A 145 -1.80 0.68 -0.37
N CYS A 146 -2.61 1.28 0.50
CA CYS A 146 -3.23 2.58 0.29
C CYS A 146 -2.70 3.57 1.32
N VAL A 147 -2.13 4.69 0.86
CA VAL A 147 -1.67 5.79 1.71
C VAL A 147 -2.37 7.07 1.29
N THR A 148 -3.17 7.61 2.19
CA THR A 148 -3.76 8.94 2.13
C THR A 148 -3.09 9.80 3.19
N ALA A 149 -2.43 10.85 2.75
CA ALA A 149 -1.81 11.84 3.62
C ALA A 149 -2.33 13.23 3.24
N LYS A 150 -2.98 13.90 4.20
CA LYS A 150 -3.49 15.27 4.05
C LYS A 150 -2.84 16.17 5.08
N ASN A 151 -2.65 17.45 4.75
CA ASN A 151 -2.21 18.49 5.69
C ASN A 151 -0.91 18.21 6.46
N SER A 152 -0.04 17.31 5.98
CA SER A 152 1.16 16.89 6.71
C SER A 152 2.33 17.90 6.62
N GLN A 153 2.05 19.21 6.61
CA GLN A 153 3.11 20.22 6.53
C GLN A 153 4.07 20.14 7.72
N GLU A 154 3.56 19.78 8.90
CA GLU A 154 4.37 19.72 10.13
C GLU A 154 5.21 18.43 10.23
N ASP A 155 4.79 17.32 9.62
CA ASP A 155 5.51 16.04 9.73
C ASP A 155 5.45 15.17 8.47
N LEU A 156 5.88 15.75 7.35
CA LEU A 156 6.14 15.02 6.11
C LEU A 156 7.19 13.90 6.32
N GLY A 157 8.07 14.05 7.30
CA GLY A 157 9.17 13.12 7.58
C GLY A 157 8.67 11.70 7.80
N ASN A 158 7.66 11.52 8.65
CA ASN A 158 7.11 10.19 8.95
C ASN A 158 6.45 9.53 7.73
N THR A 159 5.70 10.29 6.93
CA THR A 159 5.12 9.79 5.68
C THR A 159 6.20 9.32 4.72
N LEU A 160 7.25 10.13 4.50
CA LEU A 160 8.36 9.76 3.62
C LEU A 160 9.12 8.54 4.14
N LEU A 161 9.34 8.44 5.46
CA LEU A 161 9.98 7.29 6.11
C LEU A 161 9.18 6.02 5.87
N PHE A 162 7.84 6.07 5.96
CA PHE A 162 6.99 4.92 5.67
C PHE A 162 7.04 4.54 4.18
N LEU A 163 6.90 5.52 3.27
CA LEU A 163 6.95 5.28 1.82
C LEU A 163 8.29 4.64 1.40
N GLN A 164 9.40 4.97 2.06
CA GLN A 164 10.71 4.32 1.83
C GLN A 164 10.78 2.84 2.23
N LYS A 165 9.84 2.35 3.05
CA LYS A 165 9.76 0.93 3.40
C LYS A 165 8.99 0.10 2.38
N ILE A 166 8.22 0.74 1.49
CA ILE A 166 7.40 0.03 0.52
C ILE A 166 8.29 -0.49 -0.62
N GLN A 167 8.47 -1.82 -0.69
CA GLN A 167 9.30 -2.47 -1.71
C GLN A 167 8.54 -3.49 -2.56
N ASN A 168 7.81 -4.41 -1.92
CA ASN A 168 7.16 -5.55 -2.58
C ASN A 168 5.63 -5.43 -2.44
N VAL A 169 5.01 -4.64 -3.30
CA VAL A 169 3.55 -4.44 -3.34
C VAL A 169 3.00 -4.70 -4.75
N VAL A 170 1.80 -5.29 -4.87
CA VAL A 170 1.11 -5.53 -6.15
C VAL A 170 0.32 -4.30 -6.58
N ASP A 171 -0.48 -3.75 -5.68
CA ASP A 171 -1.30 -2.56 -5.91
C ASP A 171 -0.91 -1.44 -4.94
N LEU A 172 -0.46 -0.31 -5.47
CA LEU A 172 -0.09 0.86 -4.67
C LEU A 172 -1.00 2.04 -4.97
N ALA A 173 -1.73 2.51 -3.97
CA ALA A 173 -2.52 3.72 -4.04
C ALA A 173 -1.93 4.82 -3.16
N LEU A 174 -1.66 5.97 -3.77
CA LEU A 174 -1.09 7.16 -3.12
C LEU A 174 -2.05 8.33 -3.33
N GLN A 175 -2.64 8.83 -2.26
CA GLN A 175 -3.44 10.05 -2.25
C GLN A 175 -2.74 11.09 -1.39
N LEU A 176 -1.96 11.95 -2.03
CA LEU A 176 -1.04 12.87 -1.37
C LEU A 176 -1.53 14.31 -1.55
N HIS A 177 -2.02 14.90 -0.48
CA HIS A 177 -2.44 16.30 -0.41
C HIS A 177 -1.41 17.07 0.43
N LEU A 178 -0.30 17.43 -0.22
CA LEU A 178 0.92 17.99 0.38
C LEU A 178 1.24 19.40 -0.15
N PRO A 179 0.35 20.40 0.04
CA PRO A 179 0.50 21.71 -0.59
C PRO A 179 1.80 22.40 -0.18
N CYS A 180 2.48 23.00 -1.15
CA CYS A 180 3.67 23.84 -0.97
C CYS A 180 4.90 23.14 -0.36
N LEU A 181 4.98 21.81 -0.39
CA LEU A 181 6.10 21.07 0.17
C LEU A 181 7.22 20.79 -0.86
N ASN A 182 8.46 21.10 -0.47
CA ASN A 182 9.67 20.80 -1.23
C ASN A 182 10.14 19.38 -0.92
N VAL A 183 9.50 18.36 -1.51
CA VAL A 183 10.03 17.00 -1.48
C VAL A 183 11.30 16.97 -2.33
N SER A 184 12.35 16.32 -1.84
CA SER A 184 13.59 16.17 -2.61
C SER A 184 13.28 15.56 -3.98
N LYS A 185 13.80 16.17 -5.05
CA LYS A 185 13.68 15.62 -6.42
C LYS A 185 14.32 14.25 -6.56
N ASP A 186 15.17 13.87 -5.61
CA ASP A 186 15.83 12.57 -5.55
C ASP A 186 15.06 11.51 -4.77
N PHE A 187 13.97 11.89 -4.10
CA PHE A 187 13.12 10.94 -3.39
C PHE A 187 12.45 9.98 -4.37
N VAL A 188 12.55 8.68 -4.06
CA VAL A 188 11.91 7.61 -4.80
C VAL A 188 11.24 6.66 -3.82
N ILE A 189 10.08 6.14 -4.19
CA ILE A 189 9.43 5.05 -3.48
C ILE A 189 10.04 3.75 -4.03
N PRO A 190 10.76 2.95 -3.21
CA PRO A 190 11.62 1.87 -3.69
C PRO A 190 10.86 0.59 -4.08
N VAL A 191 9.69 0.72 -4.69
CA VAL A 191 8.87 -0.40 -5.18
C VAL A 191 9.51 -1.04 -6.39
N ARG A 192 9.64 -2.37 -6.35
CA ARG A 192 10.30 -3.14 -7.43
C ARG A 192 9.66 -4.52 -7.61
N ASN A 193 9.75 -5.02 -8.84
CA ASN A 193 9.44 -6.39 -9.26
C ASN A 193 7.97 -6.85 -9.17
N SER A 194 7.17 -6.33 -8.24
CA SER A 194 5.83 -6.86 -7.94
C SER A 194 4.67 -5.99 -8.41
N LEU A 195 4.89 -4.69 -8.66
CA LEU A 195 3.78 -3.75 -8.90
C LEU A 195 3.09 -4.06 -10.22
N VAL A 196 1.77 -4.18 -10.18
CA VAL A 196 0.86 -4.41 -11.31
C VAL A 196 0.00 -3.17 -11.56
N SER A 197 -0.48 -2.55 -10.48
CA SER A 197 -1.30 -1.34 -10.53
C SER A 197 -0.74 -0.24 -9.66
N ILE A 198 -0.79 1.00 -10.15
CA ILE A 198 -0.50 2.18 -9.36
C ILE A 198 -1.60 3.23 -9.49
N LEU A 199 -2.04 3.76 -8.36
CA LEU A 199 -2.88 4.94 -8.27
C LEU A 199 -2.10 6.07 -7.64
N ILE A 200 -2.08 7.21 -8.31
CA ILE A 200 -1.44 8.44 -7.85
C ILE A 200 -2.44 9.56 -7.94
N ARG A 201 -2.74 10.18 -6.80
CA ARG A 201 -3.55 11.39 -6.69
C ARG A 201 -2.76 12.48 -6.00
N GLU A 202 -2.50 13.53 -6.76
CA GLU A 202 -1.96 14.80 -6.33
C GLU A 202 -3.05 15.87 -6.42
N ARG A 203 -3.19 16.69 -5.38
CA ARG A 203 -4.08 17.86 -5.36
C ARG A 203 -3.35 19.12 -4.92
N GLU A 204 -3.97 20.29 -5.08
CA GLU A 204 -3.60 21.54 -4.42
C GLU A 204 -2.17 22.04 -4.72
N ASN A 205 -1.74 21.97 -5.98
CA ASN A 205 -0.43 22.44 -6.45
C ASN A 205 0.77 21.68 -5.85
N THR A 206 0.56 20.42 -5.47
CA THR A 206 1.64 19.47 -5.15
C THR A 206 2.55 19.19 -6.36
N ALA A 207 3.84 18.97 -6.10
CA ALA A 207 4.81 18.50 -7.08
C ALA A 207 5.66 17.36 -6.49
N PHE A 208 5.00 16.46 -5.75
CA PHE A 208 5.62 15.30 -5.12
C PHE A 208 6.07 14.30 -6.19
N ILE A 209 5.21 14.05 -7.17
CA ILE A 209 5.50 13.17 -8.29
C ILE A 209 6.39 13.89 -9.29
N ASN A 210 7.51 13.27 -9.60
CA ASN A 210 8.47 13.78 -10.56
C ASN A 210 8.92 12.68 -11.53
N SER A 211 9.61 13.09 -12.58
CA SER A 211 10.06 12.19 -13.65
C SER A 211 11.01 11.10 -13.17
N LYS A 212 11.88 11.40 -12.19
CA LYS A 212 12.81 10.42 -11.63
C LYS A 212 12.07 9.32 -10.88
N MET A 213 11.05 9.68 -10.08
CA MET A 213 10.22 8.73 -9.36
C MET A 213 9.43 7.83 -10.32
N ILE A 214 8.74 8.42 -11.31
CA ILE A 214 7.96 7.64 -12.28
C ILE A 214 8.88 6.75 -13.11
N LYS A 215 10.02 7.28 -13.59
CA LYS A 215 11.00 6.48 -14.31
C LYS A 215 11.47 5.28 -13.48
N TYR A 216 11.80 5.50 -12.21
CA TYR A 216 12.21 4.43 -11.31
C TYR A 216 11.11 3.36 -11.16
N ILE A 217 9.88 3.77 -10.83
CA ILE A 217 8.74 2.86 -10.62
C ILE A 217 8.47 2.07 -11.90
N VAL A 218 8.39 2.76 -13.03
CA VAL A 218 8.15 2.15 -14.33
C VAL A 218 9.29 1.17 -14.59
N GLU A 219 10.55 1.59 -14.71
CA GLU A 219 11.68 0.69 -15.06
C GLU A 219 11.78 -0.55 -14.17
N ASN A 220 11.62 -0.41 -12.85
CA ASN A 220 11.84 -1.49 -11.87
C ASN A 220 10.62 -2.40 -11.65
N ASN A 221 9.45 -2.11 -12.21
CA ASN A 221 8.27 -2.96 -12.03
C ASN A 221 7.86 -3.56 -13.37
N PRO A 222 8.34 -4.78 -13.66
CA PRO A 222 8.13 -5.33 -14.97
C PRO A 222 6.67 -5.60 -15.24
N LEU A 223 5.86 -5.97 -14.24
CA LEU A 223 4.46 -6.34 -14.41
C LEU A 223 3.49 -5.14 -14.49
N LEU A 224 3.94 -3.95 -14.09
CA LEU A 224 3.12 -2.74 -14.07
C LEU A 224 2.52 -2.44 -15.46
N ASN A 225 1.19 -2.36 -15.49
CA ASN A 225 0.43 -2.07 -16.71
C ASN A 225 -0.87 -1.28 -16.45
N ILE A 226 -1.28 -1.10 -15.19
CA ILE A 226 -2.46 -0.33 -14.81
C ILE A 226 -2.01 0.94 -14.06
N TYR A 227 -2.49 2.09 -14.53
CA TYR A 227 -2.16 3.40 -13.99
C TYR A 227 -3.43 4.20 -13.76
N PHE A 228 -3.64 4.70 -12.55
CA PHE A 228 -4.72 5.63 -12.23
C PHE A 228 -4.11 6.96 -11.79
N LEU A 229 -4.27 8.01 -12.59
CA LEU A 229 -3.55 9.26 -12.44
C LEU A 229 -4.52 10.43 -12.21
N SER A 230 -4.36 11.13 -11.10
CA SER A 230 -5.02 12.40 -10.79
C SER A 230 -3.93 13.42 -10.52
N LEU A 231 -3.43 14.09 -11.56
CA LEU A 231 -2.29 15.02 -11.49
C LEU A 231 -2.71 16.47 -11.71
N ASN A 232 -1.86 17.42 -11.31
CA ASN A 232 -2.22 18.83 -11.24
C ASN A 232 -2.28 19.58 -12.58
N ASN A 233 -1.49 19.16 -13.58
CA ASN A 233 -1.39 19.88 -14.86
C ASN A 233 -0.98 18.95 -16.02
N PHE A 234 -1.18 19.44 -17.26
CA PHE A 234 -0.87 18.73 -18.50
C PHE A 234 0.60 18.32 -18.62
N GLU A 235 1.55 19.17 -18.25
CA GLU A 235 2.99 18.86 -18.36
C GLU A 235 3.37 17.65 -17.51
N THR A 236 2.83 17.55 -16.29
CA THR A 236 3.04 16.37 -15.43
C THR A 236 2.42 15.13 -16.07
N TYR A 237 1.19 15.20 -16.59
CA TYR A 237 0.57 14.07 -17.30
C TYR A 237 1.40 13.63 -18.51
N LYS A 238 1.80 14.56 -19.38
CA LYS A 238 2.62 14.29 -20.57
C LYS A 238 3.93 13.61 -20.17
N MET A 239 4.60 14.13 -19.16
CA MET A 239 5.85 13.55 -18.63
C MET A 239 5.65 12.10 -18.15
N VAL A 240 4.60 11.82 -17.38
CA VAL A 240 4.33 10.46 -16.88
C VAL A 240 4.06 9.50 -18.03
N ILE A 241 3.16 9.88 -18.94
CA ILE A 241 2.74 9.06 -20.07
C ILE A 241 3.91 8.80 -21.02
N GLU A 242 4.71 9.82 -21.36
CA GLU A 242 5.91 9.64 -22.16
C GLU A 242 6.89 8.67 -21.53
N THR A 243 7.05 8.72 -20.20
CA THR A 243 7.95 7.83 -19.47
C THR A 243 7.46 6.38 -19.57
N ILE A 244 6.17 6.14 -19.40
CA ILE A 244 5.53 4.83 -19.57
C ILE A 244 5.74 4.33 -21.01
N VAL A 245 5.35 5.13 -22.00
CA VAL A 245 5.43 4.77 -23.42
C VAL A 245 6.87 4.50 -23.87
N LYS A 246 7.83 5.36 -23.53
CA LYS A 246 9.25 5.18 -23.85
C LYS A 246 9.78 3.85 -23.31
N ARG A 247 9.38 3.49 -22.08
CA ARG A 247 9.78 2.23 -21.47
C ARG A 247 9.19 1.02 -22.20
N GLU A 248 7.90 1.03 -22.50
CA GLU A 248 7.28 -0.07 -23.24
C GLU A 248 7.86 -0.22 -24.66
N LEU A 249 8.12 0.88 -25.36
CA LEU A 249 8.82 0.85 -26.65
C LEU A 249 10.23 0.24 -26.55
N SER A 250 10.96 0.50 -25.46
CA SER A 250 12.32 -0.02 -25.28
C SER A 250 12.35 -1.53 -25.06
N ARG A 251 11.32 -2.12 -24.45
CA ARG A 251 11.21 -3.57 -24.20
C ARG A 251 11.07 -4.39 -25.48
N ARG A 252 10.44 -3.81 -26.50
CA ARG A 252 10.24 -4.45 -27.81
C ARG A 252 11.54 -4.88 -28.46
N LYS A 253 12.59 -4.06 -28.31
CA LYS A 253 13.88 -4.28 -28.95
C LYS A 253 14.51 -5.63 -28.58
N ASN A 254 14.08 -6.23 -27.48
CA ASN A 254 14.76 -7.40 -26.92
C ASN A 254 13.99 -8.71 -27.09
N ASN A 255 12.64 -8.75 -27.13
CA ASN A 255 11.91 -10.04 -27.03
C ASN A 255 10.47 -10.08 -27.58
N CYS A 256 9.99 -9.08 -28.34
CA CYS A 256 8.59 -9.02 -28.80
C CYS A 256 7.54 -9.22 -27.69
N PHE A 257 7.83 -8.74 -26.47
CA PHE A 257 6.87 -8.79 -25.37
C PHE A 257 5.78 -7.76 -25.58
N HIS A 258 4.58 -8.23 -25.91
CA HIS A 258 3.43 -7.38 -26.12
C HIS A 258 2.65 -7.12 -24.86
N ARG A 259 2.11 -5.90 -24.75
CA ARG A 259 1.36 -5.48 -23.56
C ARG A 259 0.17 -4.60 -23.87
N ASP A 260 -0.81 -4.76 -23.01
CA ASP A 260 -1.94 -3.88 -22.85
C ASP A 260 -1.68 -2.97 -21.66
N ILE A 261 -1.71 -1.66 -21.91
CA ILE A 261 -1.50 -0.62 -20.91
C ILE A 261 -2.85 0.07 -20.69
N SER A 262 -3.27 0.18 -19.43
CA SER A 262 -4.49 0.90 -19.06
C SER A 262 -4.13 2.13 -18.24
N ILE A 263 -4.54 3.30 -18.73
CA ILE A 263 -4.35 4.59 -18.05
C ILE A 263 -5.71 5.21 -17.75
N GLY A 264 -6.14 5.10 -16.50
CA GLY A 264 -7.25 5.86 -15.97
C GLY A 264 -6.81 7.26 -15.55
N TYR A 265 -7.58 8.29 -15.86
CA TYR A 265 -7.28 9.65 -15.38
C TYR A 265 -8.49 10.32 -14.70
N ASP A 266 -8.19 11.14 -13.69
CA ASP A 266 -9.13 12.05 -13.02
C ASP A 266 -8.64 13.49 -13.26
N ILE A 267 -9.04 14.05 -14.41
CA ILE A 267 -8.73 15.44 -14.78
C ILE A 267 -9.93 16.31 -14.46
N SER A 268 -9.77 17.17 -13.46
CA SER A 268 -10.78 18.17 -13.08
C SER A 268 -10.80 19.39 -14.01
N ARG A 269 -9.69 19.69 -14.70
CA ARG A 269 -9.54 20.90 -15.54
C ARG A 269 -9.75 20.59 -17.02
N ARG A 270 -10.75 21.25 -17.64
CA ARG A 270 -11.07 21.07 -19.06
C ARG A 270 -9.91 21.41 -19.98
N GLU A 271 -9.09 22.43 -19.69
CA GLU A 271 -7.97 22.78 -20.57
C GLU A 271 -6.92 21.67 -20.64
N ALA A 272 -6.54 21.11 -19.47
CA ALA A 272 -5.56 20.03 -19.40
C ALA A 272 -6.04 18.79 -20.16
N LEU A 273 -7.34 18.48 -20.08
CA LEU A 273 -7.94 17.39 -20.84
C LEU A 273 -7.85 17.62 -22.34
N SER A 274 -8.20 18.81 -22.83
CA SER A 274 -8.13 19.15 -24.26
C SER A 274 -6.69 19.07 -24.79
N GLN A 275 -5.71 19.57 -24.03
CA GLN A 275 -4.29 19.46 -24.39
C GLN A 275 -3.82 18.01 -24.44
N LEU A 276 -4.26 17.20 -23.47
CA LEU A 276 -3.90 15.79 -23.40
C LEU A 276 -4.48 14.98 -24.57
N LEU A 277 -5.75 15.23 -24.91
CA LEU A 277 -6.36 14.67 -26.12
C LEU A 277 -5.61 15.12 -27.38
N GLY A 278 -5.30 16.41 -27.50
CA GLY A 278 -4.50 16.94 -28.61
C GLY A 278 -3.16 16.23 -28.77
N TYR A 279 -2.50 15.92 -27.65
CA TYR A 279 -1.27 15.13 -27.64
C TYR A 279 -1.50 13.68 -28.11
N PHE A 280 -2.52 12.98 -27.62
CA PHE A 280 -2.80 11.59 -28.03
C PHE A 280 -3.12 11.43 -29.52
N TYR A 281 -3.73 12.46 -30.13
CA TYR A 281 -4.02 12.50 -31.57
C TYR A 281 -2.88 13.14 -32.39
N SER A 282 -1.77 13.51 -31.78
CA SER A 282 -0.62 14.10 -32.48
C SER A 282 0.34 13.04 -33.00
N GLU A 283 1.18 13.42 -33.97
CA GLU A 283 2.27 12.57 -34.47
C GLU A 283 3.36 12.27 -33.43
N GLU A 284 3.42 13.05 -32.34
CA GLU A 284 4.36 12.79 -31.23
C GLU A 284 3.99 11.52 -30.46
N PHE A 285 2.71 11.15 -30.45
CA PHE A 285 2.23 9.98 -29.73
C PHE A 285 2.31 8.73 -30.63
N PRO A 286 3.04 7.69 -30.21
CA PRO A 286 3.45 6.62 -31.14
C PRO A 286 2.37 5.57 -31.41
N TYR A 287 1.25 5.59 -30.69
CA TYR A 287 0.17 4.64 -30.91
C TYR A 287 -0.79 5.17 -31.97
N ASN A 288 -1.26 4.27 -32.85
CA ASN A 288 -2.23 4.63 -33.88
C ASN A 288 -3.63 4.50 -33.33
N ASN A 289 -4.47 5.50 -33.59
CA ASN A 289 -5.84 5.54 -33.11
C ASN A 289 -6.64 4.31 -33.59
N GLY A 290 -7.27 3.62 -32.65
CA GLY A 290 -8.18 2.51 -32.88
C GLY A 290 -9.64 2.96 -32.87
N ILE A 291 -10.55 2.00 -33.02
CA ILE A 291 -11.99 2.26 -32.97
C ILE A 291 -12.41 2.32 -31.49
N ILE A 292 -12.94 3.46 -31.06
CA ILE A 292 -13.52 3.64 -29.73
C ILE A 292 -15.00 3.24 -29.79
N GLN A 293 -15.43 2.36 -28.88
CA GLN A 293 -16.82 1.90 -28.78
C GLN A 293 -17.51 2.29 -27.46
N ASP A 294 -16.76 2.81 -26.49
CA ASP A 294 -17.22 3.11 -25.14
C ASP A 294 -17.05 4.61 -24.85
N GLU A 295 -18.09 5.24 -24.31
CA GLU A 295 -18.09 6.65 -23.90
C GLU A 295 -17.12 6.96 -22.76
N CYS A 296 -16.71 5.93 -22.00
CA CYS A 296 -15.71 6.06 -20.93
C CYS A 296 -14.27 6.03 -21.45
N ILE A 297 -14.04 5.55 -22.67
CA ILE A 297 -12.71 5.47 -23.30
C ILE A 297 -12.48 6.76 -24.11
N LEU A 298 -11.47 7.53 -23.74
CA LEU A 298 -11.04 8.67 -24.54
C LEU A 298 -10.15 8.26 -25.70
N TYR A 299 -9.27 7.32 -25.37
CA TYR A 299 -8.02 6.92 -26.00
C TYR A 299 -8.02 5.43 -26.25
N TYR A 300 -8.04 4.93 -27.48
CA TYR A 300 -7.60 3.55 -27.70
C TYR A 300 -6.61 3.55 -28.85
N GLY A 301 -5.41 3.04 -28.59
CA GLY A 301 -4.34 3.05 -29.57
C GLY A 301 -3.64 1.70 -29.64
N ASN A 302 -3.28 1.30 -30.86
CA ASN A 302 -2.50 0.09 -31.10
C ASN A 302 -1.20 0.43 -31.80
N LEU A 303 -0.15 -0.30 -31.46
CA LEU A 303 1.14 -0.14 -32.10
C LEU A 303 1.73 -1.48 -32.47
N LYS A 304 1.73 -1.74 -33.78
CA LYS A 304 2.22 -2.97 -34.39
C LYS A 304 3.73 -3.11 -34.20
N CYS A 305 4.16 -4.29 -33.80
CA CYS A 305 5.55 -4.69 -33.74
C CYS A 305 6.06 -5.04 -35.14
N SER A 306 7.15 -4.39 -35.55
CA SER A 306 7.78 -4.63 -36.84
C SER A 306 8.46 -6.01 -36.95
N VAL A 307 8.76 -6.67 -35.83
CA VAL A 307 9.50 -7.93 -35.80
C VAL A 307 8.57 -9.14 -35.94
N CYS A 308 7.54 -9.25 -35.11
CA CYS A 308 6.64 -10.42 -35.08
C CYS A 308 5.22 -10.12 -35.61
N GLY A 309 4.89 -8.85 -35.87
CA GLY A 309 3.56 -8.42 -36.28
C GLY A 309 2.50 -8.35 -35.17
N GLY A 310 2.83 -8.70 -33.93
CA GLY A 310 1.97 -8.51 -32.75
C GLY A 310 1.74 -7.03 -32.42
N PHE A 311 0.92 -6.74 -31.41
CA PHE A 311 0.51 -5.37 -31.08
C PHE A 311 0.67 -5.10 -29.59
N ASP A 312 1.18 -3.91 -29.25
CA ASP A 312 0.89 -3.32 -27.94
C ASP A 312 -0.37 -2.50 -28.07
N SER A 313 -1.18 -2.49 -27.01
CA SER A 313 -2.33 -1.61 -26.91
C SER A 313 -2.17 -0.65 -25.74
N ILE A 314 -2.76 0.54 -25.91
CA ILE A 314 -2.93 1.50 -24.83
C ILE A 314 -4.38 1.95 -24.81
N GLU A 315 -5.00 1.79 -23.65
CA GLU A 315 -6.33 2.31 -23.35
C GLU A 315 -6.18 3.48 -22.39
N ILE A 316 -6.84 4.59 -22.71
CA ILE A 316 -6.90 5.76 -21.86
C ILE A 316 -8.37 6.08 -21.61
N SER A 317 -8.78 5.93 -20.36
CA SER A 317 -10.19 6.01 -19.96
C SER A 317 -10.40 6.96 -18.79
N LYS A 318 -11.60 7.51 -18.73
CA LYS A 318 -12.00 8.37 -17.62
C LYS A 318 -12.17 7.52 -16.38
N TYR A 319 -11.43 7.82 -15.33
CA TYR A 319 -11.56 7.13 -14.05
C TYR A 319 -12.25 8.04 -13.05
N ARG A 320 -13.38 7.59 -12.49
CA ARG A 320 -14.04 8.25 -11.36
C ARG A 320 -13.73 7.48 -10.10
N LEU A 321 -12.91 8.07 -9.25
CA LEU A 321 -12.79 7.66 -7.85
C LEU A 321 -14.06 8.10 -7.12
N TYR A 322 -14.80 7.14 -6.58
CA TYR A 322 -15.91 7.39 -5.68
C TYR A 322 -15.42 7.82 -4.30
#